data_AF-A0A7Y4UP88-F1
#
_entry.id   AF-A0A7Y4UP88-F1
#
_cell.length_a   1.000
_cell.length_b   1.000
_cell.length_c   1.000
_cell.angle_alpha   90.00
_cell.angle_beta   90.00
_cell.angle_gamma   90.00
#
_symmetry.space_group_name_H-M   'P 1'
#
loop_
_entity.id
_entity.type
_entity.pdbx_description
1 polymer ?
#
loop_
_entity_poly.entity_id
_entity_poly.type
_entity_poly.pdbx_seq_one_letter_code
_entity_poly.pdbx_strand_id
1 'polypeptide(L)' 'MKLMLASLAIFGAFTVGGQRIELAAADQCVAQCRSAHNQCRLANKAVSSPQCDAQLQACIDRCGKGR' A
#
# COMPACT_ATOMS: atom_id res chain seq x y z
N MET A 1 -20.02 -31.44 -5.40
CA MET A 1 -19.61 -30.96 -4.06
C MET A 1 -18.40 -30.06 -4.25
N LYS A 2 -18.48 -28.81 -3.76
CA LYS A 2 -17.58 -27.69 -4.10
C LYS A 2 -16.52 -27.60 -3.00
N LEU A 3 -15.30 -28.11 -3.26
CA LEU A 3 -14.19 -28.05 -2.31
C LEU A 3 -13.35 -26.79 -2.58
N MET A 4 -13.64 -25.75 -1.79
CA MET A 4 -12.83 -24.54 -1.67
C MET A 4 -11.61 -24.87 -0.78
N LEU A 5 -10.43 -25.00 -1.37
CA LEU A 5 -9.17 -25.07 -0.62
C LEU A 5 -8.53 -23.68 -0.66
N ALA A 6 -8.69 -22.99 0.46
CA ALA A 6 -8.19 -21.65 0.72
C ALA A 6 -6.66 -21.62 0.74
N SER A 7 -6.10 -20.69 -0.03
CA SER A 7 -4.67 -20.38 -0.09
C SER A 7 -4.14 -19.94 1.27
N LEU A 8 -3.26 -20.74 1.88
CA LEU A 8 -2.41 -20.31 2.99
C LEU A 8 -1.37 -19.32 2.45
N ALA A 9 -1.61 -18.02 2.59
CA ALA A 9 -0.59 -17.00 2.38
C ALA A 9 0.30 -16.94 3.63
N ILE A 10 1.55 -17.38 3.48
CA ILE A 10 2.60 -17.29 4.49
C ILE A 10 2.95 -15.81 4.66
N PHE A 11 2.59 -15.22 5.80
CA PHE A 11 3.02 -13.87 6.18
C PHE A 11 4.42 -13.96 6.79
N GLY A 12 5.43 -13.54 6.03
CA GLY A 12 6.79 -13.34 6.54
C GLY A 12 6.84 -12.13 7.47
N ALA A 13 7.26 -12.35 8.71
CA ALA A 13 7.53 -11.30 9.67
C ALA A 13 8.90 -10.66 9.38
N PHE A 14 8.91 -9.36 9.06
CA PHE A 14 10.13 -8.57 8.91
C PHE A 14 10.36 -7.75 10.18
N THR A 15 11.45 -8.02 10.90
CA THR A 15 11.93 -7.21 12.03
C THR A 15 12.86 -6.11 11.50
N VAL A 16 12.46 -4.84 11.57
CA VAL A 16 13.34 -3.69 11.28
C VAL A 16 13.60 -2.91 12.57
N GLY A 17 14.86 -2.83 12.95
CA GLY A 17 15.35 -2.07 14.11
C GLY A 17 15.66 -0.60 13.78
N GLY A 18 15.56 0.24 14.83
CA GLY A 18 16.51 1.34 15.07
C GLY A 18 16.31 2.67 14.32
N GLN A 19 15.32 3.46 14.74
CA GLN A 19 15.43 4.89 15.08
C GLN A 19 16.37 5.84 14.28
N ARG A 20 16.46 5.73 12.95
CA ARG A 20 16.59 6.84 11.97
C ARG A 20 15.89 6.51 10.63
N ILE A 21 15.11 5.43 10.65
CA ILE A 21 14.42 4.84 9.51
C ILE A 21 13.03 5.46 9.35
N GLU A 22 12.50 6.22 10.30
CA GLU A 22 11.11 6.69 10.29
C GLU A 22 10.79 7.68 9.16
N LEU A 23 11.70 8.61 8.85
CA LEU A 23 11.50 9.56 7.76
C LEU A 23 11.66 8.88 6.40
N ALA A 24 12.70 8.05 6.25
CA ALA A 24 12.92 7.25 5.05
C ALA A 24 11.82 6.18 4.83
N ALA A 25 11.26 5.62 5.90
CA ALA A 25 10.16 4.66 5.84
C ALA A 25 8.83 5.35 5.54
N ALA A 26 8.60 6.56 6.07
CA ALA A 26 7.46 7.38 5.66
C ALA A 26 7.57 7.76 4.17
N ASP A 27 8.76 8.16 3.71
CA ASP A 27 9.03 8.43 2.29
C ASP A 27 8.84 7.18 1.42
N GLN A 28 9.30 6.01 1.88
CA GLN A 28 9.09 4.74 1.19
C GLN A 28 7.61 4.32 1.17
N CYS A 29 6.88 4.55 2.26
CA CYS A 29 5.44 4.26 2.33
C CYS A 29 4.66 5.15 1.35
N VAL A 30 4.95 6.46 1.33
CA VAL A 30 4.34 7.38 0.37
C VAL A 30 4.69 7.01 -1.07
N ALA A 31 5.93 6.58 -1.34
CA ALA A 31 6.34 6.10 -2.66
C ALA A 31 5.56 4.84 -3.10
N GLN A 32 5.33 3.89 -2.19
CA GLN A 32 4.49 2.72 -2.45
C GLN A 32 3.04 3.10 -2.73
N CYS A 33 2.46 4.03 -1.95
CA CYS A 33 1.11 4.54 -2.19
C CYS A 33 0.96 5.19 -3.56
N ARG A 34 1.95 6.00 -3.99
CA ARG A 34 1.97 6.60 -5.34
C ARG A 34 2.09 5.55 -6.44
N SER A 35 2.88 4.50 -6.23
CA SER A 35 2.99 3.38 -7.18
C SER A 35 1.63 2.67 -7.36
N ALA A 36 0.95 2.36 -6.25
CA ALA A 36 -0.38 1.75 -6.29
C ALA A 36 -1.43 2.65 -6.96
N HIS A 37 -1.36 3.97 -6.73
CA HIS A 37 -2.21 4.96 -7.40
C HIS A 37 -2.01 4.97 -8.91
N ASN A 38 -0.76 4.94 -9.37
CA ASN A 38 -0.45 4.87 -10.80
C ASN A 38 -1.00 3.59 -11.44
N GLN A 39 -0.85 2.45 -10.77
CA GLN A 39 -1.42 1.18 -11.22
C GLN A 39 -2.96 1.25 -11.31
N CYS A 40 -3.60 1.85 -10.31
CA CYS A 40 -5.05 2.06 -10.31
C CYS A 40 -5.49 2.92 -11.52
N ARG A 41 -4.78 4.00 -11.82
CA ARG A 41 -5.08 4.86 -12.98
C ARG A 41 -4.91 4.14 -14.31
N LEU A 42 -3.86 3.34 -14.45
CA LEU A 42 -3.62 2.51 -15.64
C LEU A 42 -4.73 1.49 -15.85
N ALA A 43 -5.17 0.82 -14.77
CA ALA A 43 -6.28 -0.13 -14.81
C ALA A 43 -7.60 0.54 -15.22
N ASN A 44 -7.84 1.76 -14.73
CA ASN A 44 -9.03 2.55 -15.06
C ASN A 44 -8.91 3.32 -16.39
N LYS A 45 -7.76 3.24 -17.09
CA LYS A 45 -7.45 4.01 -18.31
C LYS A 45 -7.75 5.52 -18.18
N ALA A 46 -7.57 6.07 -16.99
CA ALA A 46 -7.99 7.43 -16.66
C ALA A 46 -6.82 8.29 -16.17
N VAL A 47 -6.76 9.54 -16.66
CA VAL A 47 -5.77 10.55 -16.23
C VAL A 47 -6.18 11.21 -14.90
N SER A 48 -7.36 10.91 -14.38
CA SER A 48 -7.81 11.25 -13.04
C SER A 48 -8.92 10.28 -12.68
N SER A 49 -8.93 9.79 -11.43
CA SER A 49 -9.95 8.87 -10.95
C SER A 49 -10.16 9.16 -9.47
N PRO A 50 -11.33 9.72 -9.08
CA PRO A 50 -11.64 10.02 -7.69
C PRO A 50 -11.50 8.80 -6.78
N GLN A 51 -11.77 7.61 -7.31
CA GLN A 51 -11.60 6.35 -6.58
C GLN A 51 -10.12 6.03 -6.32
N CYS A 52 -9.25 6.21 -7.32
CA CYS A 52 -7.81 6.04 -7.13
C CYS A 52 -7.25 7.11 -6.18
N ASP A 53 -7.71 8.35 -6.29
CA ASP A 53 -7.28 9.46 -5.44
C ASP A 53 -7.68 9.23 -3.96
N ALA A 54 -8.89 8.73 -3.73
CA ALA A 54 -9.34 8.34 -2.38
C ALA A 54 -8.49 7.19 -1.81
N GLN A 55 -8.10 6.21 -2.62
CA GLN A 55 -7.20 5.12 -2.20
C GLN A 55 -5.79 5.61 -1.89
N LEU A 56 -5.26 6.55 -2.68
CA LEU A 56 -3.97 7.19 -2.43
C LEU A 56 -3.98 7.90 -1.08
N GLN A 57 -5.01 8.72 -0.82
CA GLN A 57 -5.13 9.46 0.43
C GLN A 57 -5.22 8.53 1.63
N ALA A 58 -6.08 7.51 1.57
CA ALA A 58 -6.20 6.52 2.65
C ALA A 58 -4.89 5.73 2.88
N CYS A 59 -4.10 5.49 1.83
CA CYS A 59 -2.79 4.86 1.94
C CYS A 59 -1.79 5.76 2.65
N ILE A 60 -1.70 7.04 2.25
CA ILE A 60 -0.81 8.03 2.88
C ILE A 60 -1.17 8.27 4.35
N ASP A 61 -2.47 8.34 4.67
CA ASP A 61 -2.94 8.51 6.05
C ASP A 61 -2.47 7.35 6.96
N ARG A 62 -2.39 6.13 6.42
CA ARG A 62 -1.86 4.95 7.12
C ARG A 62 -0.35 5.01 7.30
N CYS A 63 0.39 5.61 6.36
CA CYS A 63 1.83 5.84 6.51
C CYS A 63 2.16 6.72 7.73
N GLY A 64 1.28 7.67 8.06
CA GLY A 64 1.44 8.54 9.23
C GLY A 64 0.99 7.92 10.56
N LYS A 65 0.00 7.01 10.52
CA LYS A 65 -0.64 6.39 11.70
C LYS A 65 0.06 5.14 12.25
N GLY A 66 1.01 4.56 11.53
CA GLY A 66 1.83 3.42 11.98
C GLY A 66 3.07 3.80 12.79
N ARG A 67 3.20 5.08 13.17
CA ARG A 67 4.27 5.61 14.04
C ARG A 67 3.85 5.61 15.50
#